data_AF-A0A453EII1-F1
#
_entry.id   AF-A0A453EII1-F1
#
_cell.length_a   1.000
_cell.length_b   1.000
_cell.length_c   1.000
_cell.angle_alpha   90.00
_cell.angle_beta   90.00
_cell.angle_gamma   90.00
#
_symmetry.space_group_name_H-M   'P 1'
#
loop_
_entity.id
_entity.type
_entity.pdbx_description
1 polymer ?
#
loop_
_entity_poly.entity_id
_entity_poly.type
_entity_poly.pdbx_seq_one_letter_code
_entity_poly.pdbx_strand_id
1 'polypeptide(L)'
;MVLQLVYYHSGGLRLNPNLYNCGKVCLSLLGTWSGSGCEKWNSAHSTMLQVLVSIQALILNEKPYFNEPGYAGSANTATGQQHSVEYNKNTFLHSCRTMLYSLRRPPEVMFCYMYLQFWLLTGKNKIIVSLLSF
;
A
#
# COMPACT_ATOMS: atom_id res chain seq x y z
N MET A 1 -14.84 -18.40 11.50
CA MET A 1 -14.46 -17.01 11.18
C MET A 1 -13.69 -17.05 9.88
N VAL A 2 -14.28 -16.56 8.78
CA VAL A 2 -13.54 -16.44 7.50
C VAL A 2 -12.76 -15.14 7.59
N LEU A 3 -11.43 -15.23 7.68
CA LEU A 3 -10.57 -14.06 7.54
C LEU A 3 -10.44 -13.75 6.05
N GLN A 4 -10.72 -12.50 5.68
CA GLN A 4 -10.43 -11.98 4.35
C GLN A 4 -8.91 -12.06 4.13
N LEU A 5 -8.47 -12.84 3.15
CA LEU A 5 -7.06 -12.92 2.77
C LEU A 5 -6.79 -11.91 1.66
N VAL A 6 -6.04 -10.87 1.98
CA VAL A 6 -5.52 -9.90 1.00
C VAL A 6 -4.05 -10.19 0.78
N TYR A 7 -3.67 -10.35 -0.48
CA TYR A 7 -2.28 -10.61 -0.87
C TYR A 7 -1.73 -9.47 -1.72
N TYR A 8 -0.54 -9.01 -1.35
CA TYR A 8 0.18 -7.97 -2.07
C TYR A 8 1.13 -8.59 -3.10
N HIS A 9 0.94 -8.30 -4.39
CA HIS A 9 1.85 -8.70 -5.45
C HIS A 9 3.14 -7.87 -5.45
N SER A 10 4.01 -8.14 -4.47
CA SER A 10 5.20 -7.35 -4.16
C SER A 10 6.29 -7.38 -5.24
N GLY A 11 6.41 -8.48 -5.98
CA GLY A 11 7.58 -8.73 -6.82
C GLY A 11 8.90 -8.73 -6.04
N GLY A 12 8.85 -9.03 -4.73
CA GLY A 12 10.00 -8.96 -3.82
C GLY A 12 10.32 -7.56 -3.30
N LEU A 13 9.53 -6.54 -3.64
CA LEU A 13 9.74 -5.15 -3.21
C LEU A 13 8.91 -4.82 -1.95
N ARG A 14 9.47 -3.99 -1.07
CA ARG A 14 8.79 -3.46 0.12
C ARG A 14 8.58 -1.96 -0.08
N LEU A 15 7.33 -1.56 -0.33
CA LEU A 15 6.98 -0.15 -0.63
C LEU A 15 6.45 0.60 0.59
N ASN A 16 5.99 -0.13 1.60
CA ASN A 16 5.49 0.45 2.84
C ASN A 16 5.83 -0.51 4.00
N PRO A 17 6.02 -0.01 5.23
CA PRO A 17 6.23 -0.89 6.39
C PRO A 17 5.15 -1.96 6.57
N ASN A 18 3.92 -1.67 6.16
CA ASN A 18 2.77 -2.57 6.19
C ASN A 18 2.60 -3.43 4.92
N LEU A 19 3.45 -3.28 3.90
CA LEU A 19 3.42 -4.07 2.65
C LEU A 19 4.73 -4.85 2.50
N TYR A 20 4.73 -6.10 2.91
CA TYR A 20 5.94 -6.91 3.00
C TYR A 20 6.39 -7.42 1.62
N ASN A 21 7.69 -7.65 1.46
CA ASN A 21 8.25 -8.23 0.25
C ASN A 21 7.73 -9.65 -0.07
N CYS A 22 7.20 -10.37 0.92
CA CYS A 22 6.55 -11.68 0.75
C CYS A 22 5.05 -11.59 0.43
N GLY A 23 4.51 -10.38 0.25
CA GLY A 23 3.10 -10.15 -0.08
C GLY A 23 2.14 -10.08 1.10
N LYS A 24 2.65 -10.17 2.34
CA LYS A 24 1.83 -9.92 3.54
C LYS A 24 1.43 -8.45 3.63
N VAL A 25 0.14 -8.20 3.87
CA VAL A 25 -0.42 -6.88 4.18
C VAL A 25 -0.73 -6.80 5.67
N CYS A 26 -0.24 -5.77 6.34
CA CYS A 26 -0.53 -5.50 7.75
C CYS A 26 -1.67 -4.50 7.89
N LEU A 27 -2.84 -4.98 8.31
CA LEU A 27 -4.01 -4.15 8.59
C LEU A 27 -4.82 -4.80 9.71
N SER A 28 -5.30 -4.01 10.67
CA SER A 28 -6.07 -4.52 11.81
C SER A 28 -7.37 -5.21 11.37
N LEU A 29 -8.03 -4.68 10.33
CA LEU A 29 -9.20 -5.28 9.68
C LEU A 29 -8.90 -6.63 9.03
N LEU A 30 -7.63 -6.99 8.80
CA LEU A 30 -7.23 -8.29 8.27
C LEU A 30 -6.69 -9.21 9.37
N GLY A 31 -6.64 -8.75 10.63
CA GLY A 31 -6.07 -9.49 11.74
C GLY A 31 -4.53 -9.61 11.69
N THR A 32 -3.87 -8.85 10.82
CA THR A 32 -2.40 -8.92 10.62
C THR A 32 -1.66 -7.75 11.25
N TRP A 33 -2.37 -6.84 11.92
CA TRP A 33 -1.83 -5.73 12.69
C TRP A 33 -2.61 -5.54 13.99
N SER A 34 -1.98 -4.86 14.97
CA SER A 34 -2.66 -4.50 16.21
C SER A 34 -3.81 -3.54 15.94
N GLY A 35 -4.92 -3.74 16.65
CA GLY A 35 -6.09 -2.87 16.66
C GLY A 35 -7.02 -3.26 17.79
N SER A 36 -8.04 -2.45 18.02
CA SER A 36 -8.97 -2.54 19.15
C SER A 36 -10.41 -2.30 18.69
N GLY A 37 -11.37 -2.94 19.35
CA GLY A 37 -12.80 -2.73 19.08
C GLY A 37 -13.17 -2.81 17.60
N CYS A 38 -13.66 -1.70 17.05
CA CYS A 38 -14.11 -1.56 15.67
C CYS A 38 -12.98 -1.52 14.62
N GLU A 39 -11.71 -1.45 15.03
CA GLU A 39 -10.55 -1.52 14.12
C GLU A 39 -10.29 -2.95 13.62
N LYS A 40 -10.84 -3.97 14.31
CA LYS A 40 -10.73 -5.38 13.92
C LYS A 40 -11.91 -5.78 13.04
N TRP A 41 -11.71 -6.81 12.22
CA TRP A 41 -12.78 -7.38 11.40
C TRP A 41 -14.00 -7.79 12.24
N ASN A 42 -15.17 -7.33 11.82
CA ASN A 42 -16.46 -7.74 12.34
C ASN A 42 -17.34 -8.24 11.19
N SER A 43 -17.71 -9.51 11.18
CA SER A 43 -18.50 -10.09 10.07
C SER A 43 -19.89 -9.47 9.88
N ALA A 44 -20.45 -8.81 10.90
CA ALA A 44 -21.75 -8.16 10.82
C ALA A 44 -21.70 -6.72 10.25
N HIS A 45 -20.52 -6.07 10.30
CA HIS A 45 -20.41 -4.63 9.99
C HIS A 45 -19.25 -4.29 9.04
N SER A 46 -18.22 -5.14 8.97
CA SER A 46 -17.06 -4.89 8.14
C SER A 46 -17.35 -5.18 6.67
N THR A 47 -16.83 -4.31 5.80
CA THR A 47 -17.03 -4.43 4.35
C THR A 47 -15.70 -4.45 3.62
N MET A 48 -15.71 -4.99 2.40
CA MET A 48 -14.53 -4.91 1.53
C MET A 48 -14.16 -3.45 1.22
N LEU A 49 -15.14 -2.55 1.12
CA LEU A 49 -14.91 -1.13 0.92
C LEU A 49 -14.12 -0.51 2.08
N GLN A 50 -14.38 -0.91 3.32
CA GLN A 50 -13.59 -0.44 4.46
C GLN A 50 -12.13 -0.90 4.36
N VAL A 51 -11.88 -2.15 3.97
CA VAL A 51 -10.52 -2.64 3.73
C VAL A 51 -9.83 -1.80 2.65
N LEU A 52 -10.51 -1.60 1.51
CA LEU A 52 -10.09 -0.75 0.40
C LEU A 52 -9.66 0.66 0.83
N VAL A 53 -10.55 1.33 1.57
CA VAL A 53 -10.35 2.72 2.02
C VAL A 53 -9.26 2.78 3.09
N SER A 54 -9.20 1.81 4.00
CA SER A 54 -8.15 1.75 5.01
C SER A 54 -6.76 1.56 4.38
N ILE A 55 -6.61 0.74 3.34
CA ILE A 55 -5.31 0.61 2.69
C ILE A 55 -4.93 1.92 1.97
N GLN A 56 -5.87 2.58 1.29
CA GLN A 56 -5.61 3.88 0.68
C GLN A 56 -5.20 4.95 1.71
N ALA A 57 -5.94 5.05 2.82
CA ALA A 57 -5.74 6.10 3.81
C ALA A 57 -4.52 5.85 4.72
N LEU A 58 -4.32 4.60 5.17
CA LEU A 58 -3.34 4.28 6.20
C LEU A 58 -2.02 3.77 5.64
N ILE A 59 -2.05 3.03 4.53
CA ILE A 59 -0.86 2.39 3.97
C ILE A 59 -0.31 3.22 2.80
N LEU A 60 -1.15 3.68 1.88
CA LEU A 60 -0.74 4.44 0.69
C LEU A 60 -0.71 5.96 0.94
N ASN A 61 -0.16 6.36 2.08
CA ASN A 61 -0.08 7.77 2.48
C ASN A 61 1.21 8.47 1.98
N GLU A 62 1.30 9.79 2.18
CA GLU A 62 2.40 10.63 1.69
C GLU A 62 3.76 10.35 2.37
N LYS A 63 3.76 9.87 3.62
CA LYS A 63 4.96 9.68 4.44
C LYS A 63 5.00 8.28 5.08
N PRO A 64 5.10 7.22 4.24
CA PRO A 64 5.02 5.82 4.67
C PRO A 64 6.10 5.40 5.67
N TYR A 65 7.21 6.13 5.76
CA TYR A 65 8.26 5.91 6.77
C TYR A 65 7.70 5.88 8.20
N PHE A 66 6.73 6.73 8.52
CA PHE A 66 6.17 6.82 9.87
C PHE A 66 5.17 5.72 10.21
N ASN A 67 4.84 4.83 9.26
CA ASN A 67 4.04 3.64 9.54
C ASN A 67 4.84 2.56 10.30
N GLU A 68 6.17 2.67 10.36
CA GLU A 68 7.00 1.76 11.14
C GLU A 68 6.77 2.02 12.65
N PRO A 69 6.54 0.98 13.47
CA PRO A 69 6.34 1.14 14.90
C PRO A 69 7.47 1.90 15.57
N GLY A 70 7.10 2.89 16.40
CA GLY A 70 8.05 3.73 17.13
C GLY A 70 8.53 4.96 16.37
N TYR A 71 8.25 5.10 15.07
CA TYR A 71 8.77 6.24 14.29
C TYR A 71 7.86 7.47 14.33
N ALA A 72 6.59 7.30 14.69
CA ALA A 72 5.60 8.39 14.77
C ALA A 72 6.07 9.58 15.64
N GLY A 73 6.76 9.33 16.76
CA GLY A 73 7.27 10.38 17.64
C GLY A 73 8.32 11.29 16.99
N SER A 74 9.00 10.80 15.95
CA SER A 74 10.01 11.58 15.20
C SER A 74 9.41 12.44 14.07
N ALA A 75 8.09 12.36 13.83
CA ALA A 75 7.46 13.00 12.69
C ALA A 75 7.65 14.51 12.64
N ASN A 76 7.79 15.19 13.78
CA ASN A 76 7.99 16.64 13.80
C ASN A 76 9.46 17.05 13.96
N THR A 77 10.40 16.12 13.78
CA THR A 77 11.84 16.39 13.88
C THR A 77 12.49 16.52 12.51
N ALA A 78 13.56 17.32 12.42
CA ALA A 78 14.32 17.45 11.18
C ALA A 78 14.86 16.10 10.70
N THR A 79 15.42 15.29 11.60
CA THR A 79 15.93 13.95 11.29
C THR A 79 14.83 13.01 10.78
N GLY A 80 13.66 12.97 11.44
CA GLY A 80 12.53 12.16 10.99
C GLY A 80 12.01 12.57 9.61
N GLN A 81 11.94 13.88 9.33
CA GLN A 81 11.57 14.37 8.00
C GLN A 81 12.61 14.00 6.93
N GLN A 82 13.91 14.10 7.24
CA GLN A 82 14.98 13.68 6.32
C GLN A 82 14.88 12.18 5.99
N HIS A 83 14.65 11.32 6.99
CA HIS A 83 14.45 9.89 6.76
C HIS A 83 13.20 9.60 5.93
N SER A 84 12.10 10.31 6.18
CA SER A 84 10.87 10.18 5.38
C SER A 84 11.10 10.54 3.92
N VAL A 85 11.87 11.60 3.63
CA VAL A 85 12.20 11.98 2.25
C VAL A 85 13.05 10.90 1.58
N GLU A 86 14.04 10.35 2.27
CA GLU A 86 14.88 9.28 1.72
C GLU A 86 14.10 7.98 1.48
N TYR A 87 13.18 7.64 2.39
CA TYR A 87 12.27 6.52 2.20
C TYR A 87 11.37 6.71 0.96
N ASN A 88 10.87 7.93 0.74
CA ASN A 88 10.02 8.24 -0.41
C ASN A 88 10.75 8.09 -1.75
N LYS A 89 12.03 8.46 -1.83
CA LYS A 89 12.84 8.24 -3.06
C LYS A 89 12.91 6.75 -3.41
N ASN A 90 13.21 5.91 -2.44
CA ASN A 90 13.28 4.46 -2.63
C ASN A 90 11.91 3.87 -2.98
N THR A 91 10.85 4.33 -2.31
CA THR A 91 9.47 3.91 -2.58
C THR A 91 9.02 4.29 -3.99
N PHE A 92 9.42 5.46 -4.48
CA PHE A 92 9.16 5.90 -5.85
C PHE A 92 9.84 4.97 -6.87
N LEU A 93 11.13 4.66 -6.68
CA LEU A 93 11.85 3.73 -7.54
C LEU A 93 11.22 2.33 -7.54
N HIS A 94 10.81 1.83 -6.37
CA HIS A 94 10.10 0.56 -6.27
C HIS A 94 8.73 0.61 -6.96
N SER A 95 7.99 1.72 -6.86
CA SER A 95 6.71 1.90 -7.55
C SER A 95 6.87 1.82 -9.06
N CYS A 96 7.90 2.45 -9.62
CA CYS A 96 8.25 2.34 -11.03
C CYS A 96 8.61 0.90 -11.43
N ARG A 97 9.39 0.18 -10.60
CA ARG A 97 9.71 -1.23 -10.85
C ARG A 97 8.46 -2.12 -10.81
N THR A 98 7.58 -1.93 -9.84
CA THR A 98 6.33 -2.70 -9.76
C THR A 98 5.46 -2.44 -10.98
N MET A 99 5.37 -1.19 -11.45
CA MET A 99 4.66 -0.86 -12.68
C MET A 99 5.23 -1.63 -13.89
N LEU A 100 6.55 -1.70 -14.02
CA LEU A 100 7.20 -2.48 -15.08
C LEU A 100 6.93 -3.99 -14.96
N TYR A 101 6.88 -4.54 -13.75
CA TYR A 101 6.53 -5.94 -13.53
C TYR A 101 5.08 -6.24 -13.94
N SER A 102 4.16 -5.37 -13.53
CA SER A 102 2.74 -5.49 -13.89
C SER A 102 2.53 -5.38 -15.40
N LEU A 103 3.20 -4.43 -16.08
CA LEU A 103 3.11 -4.28 -17.53
C LEU A 103 3.64 -5.50 -18.31
N ARG A 104 4.65 -6.19 -17.76
CA ARG A 104 5.20 -7.41 -18.38
C ARG A 104 4.32 -8.64 -18.18
N ARG A 105 3.54 -8.67 -17.10
CA ARG A 105 2.61 -9.76 -16.76
C ARG A 105 1.29 -9.19 -16.21
N PRO A 106 0.47 -8.59 -17.07
CA PRO A 106 -0.84 -8.06 -16.69
C PRO A 106 -1.71 -9.15 -16.05
N PRO A 107 -2.46 -8.84 -14.98
CA PRO A 107 -3.56 -9.69 -14.54
C PRO A 107 -4.62 -9.76 -15.66
N GLU A 108 -5.12 -10.96 -15.97
CA GLU A 108 -6.03 -11.20 -17.11
C GLU A 108 -7.25 -10.28 -17.11
N VAL A 109 -7.82 -10.00 -15.92
CA VAL A 109 -9.00 -9.15 -15.73
C VAL A 109 -8.68 -7.65 -15.85
N MET A 110 -7.43 -7.24 -15.63
CA MET A 110 -7.03 -5.83 -15.51
C MET A 110 -6.19 -5.31 -16.68
N PHE A 111 -5.98 -6.13 -17.71
CA PHE A 111 -5.17 -5.76 -18.88
C PHE A 111 -5.54 -4.37 -19.42
N CYS A 112 -6.82 -4.14 -19.73
CA CYS A 112 -7.29 -2.90 -20.35
C CYS A 112 -7.12 -1.65 -19.45
N TYR A 113 -7.40 -1.79 -18.15
CA TYR A 113 -7.30 -0.69 -17.18
C TYR A 113 -5.86 -0.26 -16.92
N MET A 114 -4.91 -1.20 -16.90
CA MET A 114 -3.51 -0.89 -16.64
C MET A 114 -2.89 -0.06 -17.77
N TYR A 115 -3.20 -0.35 -19.03
CA TYR A 115 -2.74 0.46 -20.16
C TYR A 115 -3.38 1.86 -20.16
N LEU A 116 -4.68 1.96 -19.85
CA LEU A 116 -5.37 3.25 -19.76
C LEU A 116 -4.80 4.12 -18.64
N GLN A 117 -4.52 3.54 -17.47
CA GLN A 117 -3.95 4.27 -16.33
C GLN A 117 -2.51 4.71 -16.62
N PHE A 118 -1.68 3.86 -17.23
CA PHE A 118 -0.33 4.27 -17.66
C PHE A 118 -0.39 5.46 -18.62
N TRP A 119 -1.28 5.41 -19.62
CA TRP A 119 -1.45 6.49 -20.61
C TRP A 119 -1.90 7.81 -19.96
N LEU A 120 -2.82 7.75 -18.99
CA LEU A 120 -3.26 8.92 -18.23
C LEU A 120 -2.17 9.48 -17.29
N LEU A 121 -1.34 8.62 -16.71
CA LEU A 121 -0.24 8.99 -15.82
C LEU A 121 0.95 9.61 -16.56
N THR A 122 1.20 9.23 -17.82
CA THR A 122 2.19 9.90 -18.67
C THR A 122 1.79 11.35 -19.02
N GLY A 123 0.55 11.77 -18.74
CA GLY A 123 0.06 13.14 -18.94
C GLY A 123 -0.02 14.01 -17.68
N LYS A 124 0.10 13.44 -16.46
CA LYS A 124 0.00 14.19 -15.19
C LYS A 124 0.95 13.58 -14.14
N ASN A 125 1.84 14.40 -13.56
CA ASN A 125 2.80 14.09 -12.47
C ASN A 125 2.14 13.63 -11.15
N LYS A 126 1.32 12.58 -11.15
CA LYS A 126 0.71 12.01 -9.94
C LYS A 126 0.77 10.49 -10.02
N ILE A 127 1.86 9.87 -9.55
CA ILE A 127 1.93 8.42 -9.42
C ILE A 127 1.02 7.99 -8.26
N ILE A 128 -0.27 7.80 -8.59
CA ILE A 128 -1.21 7.09 -7.73
C ILE A 128 -0.99 5.60 -7.98
N VAL A 129 -0.62 4.96 -6.89
CA VAL A 129 -0.24 3.57 -6.69
C VAL A 129 -1.22 2.58 -7.32
N SER A 130 -0.73 1.73 -8.23
CA SER A 130 -1.44 0.58 -8.82
C SER A 130 -1.35 -0.69 -7.92
N LEU A 131 -1.39 -0.55 -6.59
CA LEU A 131 -1.09 -1.67 -5.65
C LEU A 131 -2.29 -2.20 -4.88
N LEU A 132 -3.50 -1.77 -5.23
CA LEU A 132 -4.72 -2.31 -4.63
C LEU A 132 -5.65 -2.81 -5.72
N SER A 133 -5.34 -4.01 -6.20
CA SER A 133 -6.21 -4.78 -7.07
C SER A 133 -6.99 -5.76 -6.19
N PHE A 134 -8.32 -5.60 -6.13
CA PHE A 134 -9.25 -6.55 -5.52
C PHE A 134 -9.69 -7.58 -6.54
#